data_AF-A0A9J6FBN2-F1
#
_entry.id   AF-A0A9J6FBN2-F1
#
_cell.length_a   1.000
_cell.length_b   1.000
_cell.length_c   1.000
_cell.angle_alpha   90.00
_cell.angle_beta   90.00
_cell.angle_gamma   90.00
#
_symmetry.space_group_name_H-M   'P 1'
#
loop_
_entity.id
_entity.type
_entity.pdbx_description
1 polymer ?
#
loop_
_entity_poly.entity_id
_entity_poly.type
_entity_poly.pdbx_seq_one_letter_code
_entity_poly.pdbx_strand_id
1 'polypeptide(L)'
;MEEEALTTAWFVELVYRWFPLMTSRYIGTAMSMFKPDAHDEAVAFLKEFMEIFAHVSIKKSNQRDQFKPVQAGVLISTTSALQIQHQLLSVYKFKFVLLWQADAGCLGKSVLLHSVEAPSAEGTRV
;
A
#
# COMPACT_ATOMS: atom_id res chain seq x y z
N MET A 1 -12.77 -26.88 13.60
CA MET A 1 -12.30 -27.07 12.21
C MET A 1 -12.93 -26.03 11.27
N GLU A 2 -14.25 -25.84 11.29
CA GLU A 2 -14.91 -24.80 10.48
C GLU A 2 -14.50 -23.36 10.86
N GLU A 3 -14.41 -23.05 12.15
CA GLU A 3 -14.00 -21.72 12.64
C GLU A 3 -12.55 -21.35 12.25
N GLU A 4 -11.62 -22.30 12.32
CA GLU A 4 -10.23 -22.11 11.90
C GLU A 4 -10.13 -21.89 10.38
N ALA A 5 -10.94 -22.60 9.60
CA ALA A 5 -11.02 -22.43 8.15
C ALA A 5 -11.57 -21.06 7.77
N LEU A 6 -12.62 -20.60 8.46
CA LEU A 6 -13.20 -19.25 8.27
C LEU A 6 -12.19 -18.16 8.64
N THR A 7 -11.51 -18.29 9.77
CA THR A 7 -10.47 -17.34 10.20
C THR A 7 -9.32 -17.28 9.20
N THR A 8 -8.91 -18.43 8.68
CA THR A 8 -7.87 -18.51 7.65
C THR A 8 -8.32 -17.87 6.34
N ALA A 9 -9.55 -18.15 5.89
CA ALA A 9 -10.12 -17.55 4.68
C ALA A 9 -10.20 -16.03 4.80
N TRP A 10 -10.67 -15.51 5.94
CA TRP A 10 -10.70 -14.08 6.23
C TRP A 10 -9.29 -13.46 6.18
N PHE A 11 -8.28 -14.11 6.78
CA PHE A 11 -6.91 -13.61 6.75
C PHE A 11 -6.31 -13.62 5.32
N VAL A 12 -6.60 -14.67 4.54
CA VAL A 12 -6.17 -14.75 3.14
C VAL A 12 -6.81 -13.64 2.31
N GLU A 13 -8.11 -13.38 2.50
CA GLU A 13 -8.81 -12.28 1.85
C GLU A 13 -8.20 -10.92 2.23
N LEU A 14 -7.89 -10.73 3.51
CA LEU A 14 -7.23 -9.52 4.01
C LEU A 14 -5.89 -9.27 3.31
N VAL A 15 -5.03 -10.29 3.21
CA VAL A 15 -3.74 -10.19 2.52
C VAL A 15 -3.92 -10.01 1.01
N TYR A 16 -4.91 -10.70 0.41
CA TYR A 16 -5.24 -10.59 -1.01
C TYR A 16 -5.69 -9.18 -1.40
N ARG A 17 -6.39 -8.45 -0.52
CA ARG A 17 -6.77 -7.05 -0.73
C ARG A 17 -5.60 -6.08 -0.55
N TRP A 18 -4.72 -6.34 0.41
CA TRP A 18 -3.52 -5.52 0.66
C TRP A 18 -2.48 -5.62 -0.45
N PHE A 19 -2.23 -6.82 -0.96
CA PHE A 19 -1.19 -7.07 -1.95
C PHE A 19 -1.28 -6.17 -3.20
N PRO A 20 -2.42 -6.09 -3.94
CA PRO A 20 -2.51 -5.26 -5.14
C PRO A 20 -2.40 -3.76 -4.85
N LEU A 21 -2.80 -3.29 -3.65
CA LEU A 21 -2.61 -1.89 -3.25
C LEU A 21 -1.12 -1.56 -3.09
N MET A 22 -0.36 -2.47 -2.46
CA MET A 22 1.07 -2.29 -2.22
C MET A 22 1.96 -2.58 -3.42
N THR A 23 1.52 -3.46 -4.32
CA THR A 23 2.30 -3.88 -5.49
C THR A 23 1.78 -3.31 -6.80
N SER A 24 0.92 -2.29 -6.76
CA SER A 24 0.28 -1.79 -7.97
C SER A 24 1.28 -1.25 -9.00
N ARG A 25 1.09 -1.71 -10.24
CA ARG A 25 1.85 -1.32 -11.44
C ARG A 25 1.03 -0.45 -12.40
N TYR A 26 -0.24 -0.21 -12.11
CA TYR A 26 -1.17 0.44 -13.05
C TYR A 26 -1.73 1.75 -12.50
N ILE A 27 -1.72 2.77 -13.36
CA ILE A 27 -2.18 4.15 -13.11
C ILE A 27 -3.62 4.21 -12.57
N GLY A 28 -4.45 3.21 -12.88
CA GLY A 28 -5.87 3.13 -12.50
C GLY A 28 -6.17 2.43 -11.18
N THR A 29 -5.17 2.17 -10.34
CA THR A 29 -5.44 1.59 -9.00
C THR A 29 -5.97 2.64 -8.02
N ALA A 30 -6.61 2.14 -6.96
CA ALA A 30 -7.29 2.90 -5.92
C ALA A 30 -6.44 4.01 -5.28
N MET A 31 -5.11 4.02 -5.45
CA MET A 31 -4.27 5.12 -4.97
C MET A 31 -4.07 6.29 -5.96
N SER A 32 -4.98 6.45 -6.91
CA SER A 32 -4.96 7.57 -7.87
C SER A 32 -6.10 8.54 -7.59
N MET A 33 -5.90 9.83 -7.86
CA MET A 33 -6.94 10.85 -7.69
C MET A 33 -8.05 10.75 -8.75
N PHE A 34 -7.97 9.78 -9.67
CA PHE A 34 -9.00 9.53 -10.67
C PHE A 34 -10.30 8.96 -10.09
N LYS A 35 -10.26 8.41 -8.86
CA LYS A 35 -11.41 7.92 -8.10
C LYS A 35 -11.24 8.25 -6.60
N PRO A 36 -11.61 9.46 -6.16
CA PRO A 36 -11.36 9.92 -4.78
C PRO A 36 -11.98 9.00 -3.72
N ASP A 37 -13.22 8.52 -3.94
CA ASP A 37 -13.88 7.60 -2.99
C ASP A 37 -13.11 6.28 -2.83
N ALA A 38 -12.54 5.76 -3.92
CA ALA A 38 -11.75 4.53 -3.89
C ALA A 38 -10.39 4.73 -3.22
N HIS A 39 -9.85 5.95 -3.25
CA HIS A 39 -8.61 6.31 -2.57
C HIS A 39 -8.78 6.36 -1.06
N ASP A 40 -9.82 7.04 -0.59
CA ASP A 40 -10.11 7.12 0.84
C ASP A 40 -10.40 5.73 1.42
N GLU A 41 -11.14 4.89 0.69
CA GLU A 41 -11.38 3.50 1.06
C GLU A 41 -10.08 2.69 1.14
N ALA A 42 -9.19 2.84 0.16
CA ALA A 42 -7.89 2.15 0.17
C ALA A 42 -7.01 2.62 1.33
N VAL A 43 -6.96 3.92 1.62
CA VAL A 43 -6.19 4.47 2.75
C VAL A 43 -6.76 3.96 4.08
N ALA A 44 -8.09 3.95 4.24
CA ALA A 44 -8.75 3.42 5.43
C ALA A 44 -8.43 1.93 5.63
N PHE A 45 -8.57 1.14 4.56
CA PHE A 45 -8.24 -0.28 4.57
C PHE A 45 -6.76 -0.53 4.93
N LEU A 46 -5.81 0.21 4.36
CA LEU A 46 -4.38 0.02 4.68
C LEU A 46 -4.06 0.35 6.14
N LYS A 47 -4.73 1.34 6.74
CA LYS A 47 -4.60 1.65 8.17
C LYS A 47 -5.18 0.52 9.04
N GLU A 48 -6.34 -0.01 8.69
CA GLU A 48 -6.94 -1.15 9.37
C GLU A 48 -6.06 -2.40 9.26
N PHE A 49 -5.51 -2.66 8.07
CA PHE A 49 -4.57 -3.76 7.84
C PHE A 49 -3.33 -3.68 8.74
N MET A 50 -2.76 -2.47 8.88
CA MET A 50 -1.63 -2.24 9.78
C MET A 50 -2.00 -2.56 11.24
N GLU A 51 -3.18 -2.14 11.69
CA GLU A 51 -3.65 -2.40 13.05
C GLU A 51 -3.79 -3.91 13.32
N ILE A 52 -4.36 -4.65 12.37
CA ILE A 52 -4.48 -6.11 12.44
C ILE A 52 -3.09 -6.77 12.52
N PHE A 53 -2.16 -6.36 11.65
CA PHE A 53 -0.81 -6.92 11.64
C PHE A 53 0.04 -6.53 12.86
N ALA A 54 -0.26 -5.40 13.51
CA ALA A 54 0.37 -5.03 14.77
C ALA A 54 -0.05 -5.96 15.92
N HIS A 55 -1.30 -6.45 15.89
CA HIS A 55 -1.87 -7.27 16.95
C HIS A 55 -1.88 -8.78 16.67
N VAL A 56 -1.58 -9.20 15.44
CA VAL A 56 -1.53 -10.63 15.10
C VAL A 56 -0.42 -11.33 15.91
N SER A 57 -0.81 -12.39 16.62
CA SER A 57 0.12 -13.18 17.43
C SER A 57 0.65 -14.35 16.61
N ILE A 58 1.92 -14.27 16.21
CA ILE A 58 2.61 -15.36 15.49
C ILE A 58 3.47 -16.15 16.50
N LYS A 59 2.88 -17.15 17.13
CA LYS A 59 3.54 -18.00 18.13
C LYS A 59 3.20 -19.48 17.98
N LYS A 60 4.11 -20.33 18.45
CA LYS A 60 3.76 -21.72 18.79
C LYS A 60 3.08 -21.74 20.16
N SER A 61 2.31 -22.80 20.46
CA SER A 61 1.56 -22.95 21.73
C SER A 61 2.36 -22.69 23.00
N ASN A 62 3.68 -22.95 22.97
CA ASN A 62 4.58 -22.81 24.12
C ASN A 62 5.49 -21.57 24.05
N GLN A 63 5.16 -20.58 23.21
CA GLN A 63 5.96 -19.36 23.05
C GLN A 63 5.20 -18.14 23.55
N ARG A 64 5.94 -17.19 24.15
CA ARG A 64 5.40 -15.86 24.49
C ARG A 64 5.17 -15.06 23.21
N ASP A 65 4.26 -14.09 23.30
CA ASP A 65 4.03 -13.15 22.21
C ASP A 65 5.32 -12.37 21.94
N GLN A 66 5.74 -12.41 20.68
CA GLN A 66 6.94 -11.74 20.20
C GLN A 66 6.64 -11.11 18.86
N PHE A 67 7.00 -9.84 18.74
CA PHE A 67 6.91 -9.12 17.50
C PHE A 67 7.88 -9.72 16.48
N LYS A 68 7.35 -10.19 15.34
CA LYS A 68 8.15 -10.85 14.31
C LYS A 68 8.64 -9.85 13.26
N PRO A 69 9.81 -10.07 12.64
CA PRO A 69 10.30 -9.22 11.56
C PRO A 69 9.32 -9.01 10.41
N VAL A 70 8.46 -9.99 10.13
CA VAL A 70 7.41 -9.86 9.11
C VAL A 70 6.38 -8.77 9.47
N GLN A 71 6.02 -8.63 10.75
CA GLN A 71 5.12 -7.58 11.22
C GLN A 71 5.78 -6.21 11.05
N ALA A 72 7.06 -6.08 11.42
CA ALA A 72 7.84 -4.87 11.15
C ALA A 72 7.86 -4.51 9.67
N GLY A 73 8.13 -5.50 8.80
CA GLY A 73 8.20 -5.30 7.36
C GLY A 73 6.89 -4.79 6.77
N VAL A 74 5.76 -5.36 7.20
CA VAL A 74 4.42 -4.95 6.78
C VAL A 74 4.10 -3.54 7.25
N LEU A 75 4.34 -3.22 8.53
CA LEU A 75 4.05 -1.89 9.08
C LEU A 75 4.91 -0.81 8.39
N ILE A 76 6.21 -1.04 8.25
CA ILE A 76 7.13 -0.06 7.64
C ILE A 76 6.79 0.16 6.17
N SER A 77 6.58 -0.91 5.41
CA SER A 77 6.26 -0.79 3.98
C SER A 77 4.93 -0.06 3.77
N THR A 78 3.89 -0.42 4.51
CA THR A 78 2.56 0.21 4.40
C THR A 78 2.58 1.67 4.86
N THR A 79 3.29 1.97 5.96
CA THR A 79 3.48 3.37 6.41
C THR A 79 4.19 4.21 5.35
N SER A 80 5.27 3.67 4.78
CA SER A 80 6.04 4.36 3.74
C SER A 80 5.18 4.62 2.50
N ALA A 81 4.38 3.64 2.09
CA ALA A 81 3.44 3.76 0.97
C ALA A 81 2.42 4.90 1.18
N LEU A 82 1.78 4.95 2.35
CA LEU A 82 0.81 6.00 2.69
C LEU A 82 1.46 7.39 2.74
N GLN A 83 2.66 7.50 3.34
CA GLN A 83 3.39 8.77 3.43
C GLN A 83 3.82 9.29 2.06
N ILE A 84 4.40 8.42 1.24
CA ILE A 84 4.85 8.75 -0.12
C ILE A 84 3.66 9.17 -0.98
N GLN A 85 2.57 8.41 -0.94
CA GLN A 85 1.33 8.73 -1.64
C GLN A 85 0.80 10.11 -1.23
N HIS A 86 0.71 10.40 0.07
CA HIS A 86 0.26 11.69 0.55
C HIS A 86 1.16 12.85 0.08
N GLN A 87 2.49 12.69 0.19
CA GLN A 87 3.42 13.71 -0.29
C GLN A 87 3.25 13.98 -1.79
N LEU A 88 3.16 12.94 -2.61
CA LEU A 88 3.11 13.10 -4.06
C LEU A 88 1.78 13.68 -4.55
N LEU A 89 0.66 13.21 -4.01
CA LEU A 89 -0.67 13.68 -4.43
C LEU A 89 -1.01 15.04 -3.81
N SER A 90 -0.77 15.22 -2.52
CA SER A 90 -1.23 16.40 -1.79
C SER A 90 -0.24 17.56 -1.87
N VAL A 91 1.08 17.29 -1.79
CA VAL A 91 2.13 18.31 -1.81
C VAL A 91 2.60 18.61 -3.24
N TYR A 92 3.01 17.57 -3.98
CA TYR A 92 3.58 17.74 -5.33
C TYR A 92 2.54 17.75 -6.47
N LYS A 93 1.25 17.54 -6.16
CA LYS A 93 0.11 17.58 -7.12
C LYS A 93 0.23 16.59 -8.29
N PHE A 94 0.88 15.46 -8.08
CA PHE A 94 0.87 14.37 -9.06
C PHE A 94 -0.52 13.76 -9.20
N LYS A 95 -0.85 13.24 -10.40
CA LYS A 95 -2.17 12.65 -10.68
C LYS A 95 -2.32 11.22 -10.14
N PHE A 96 -1.22 10.47 -10.03
CA PHE A 96 -1.21 9.09 -9.58
C PHE A 96 0.16 8.72 -8.99
N VAL A 97 0.19 7.65 -8.20
CA VAL A 97 1.42 7.09 -7.61
C VAL A 97 1.47 5.59 -7.89
N LEU A 98 2.63 5.10 -8.34
CA LEU A 98 2.91 3.67 -8.52
C LEU A 98 3.89 3.26 -7.42
N LEU A 99 3.47 2.38 -6.52
CA LEU A 99 4.25 2.03 -5.32
C LEU A 99 5.31 0.95 -5.56
N TRP A 100 5.22 0.19 -6.66
CA TRP A 100 6.11 -0.95 -6.88
C TRP A 100 6.41 -1.22 -8.36
N GLN A 101 7.62 -0.89 -8.79
CA GLN A 101 8.30 -1.56 -9.90
C GLN A 101 9.53 -2.27 -9.32
N ALA A 102 9.37 -3.49 -8.83
CA ALA A 102 10.51 -4.39 -8.75
C ALA A 102 10.46 -5.30 -9.97
N ASP A 103 11.32 -5.01 -10.94
CA ASP A 103 11.88 -6.07 -11.76
C ASP A 103 12.80 -6.88 -10.85
N ALA A 104 12.67 -8.20 -10.90
CA ALA A 104 13.35 -9.16 -10.03
C ALA A 104 14.89 -9.23 -10.22
N GLY A 105 15.52 -8.18 -10.75
CA GLY A 105 16.94 -8.10 -11.07
C GLY A 105 17.79 -7.19 -10.17
N CYS A 106 17.19 -6.28 -9.39
CA CYS A 106 17.97 -5.32 -8.60
C CYS A 106 17.62 -5.40 -7.10
N LEU A 107 18.57 -5.91 -6.31
CA LEU A 107 18.58 -5.79 -4.85
C LEU A 107 18.65 -4.29 -4.47
N GLY A 108 17.50 -3.66 -4.28
CA GLY A 108 17.41 -2.30 -3.79
C GLY A 108 15.95 -1.87 -3.74
N LYS A 109 15.39 -1.78 -2.54
CA LYS A 109 14.02 -1.30 -2.32
C LYS A 109 13.95 0.14 -2.83
N SER A 110 13.38 0.37 -4.02
CA SER A 110 13.22 1.70 -4.59
C SER A 110 11.81 1.88 -5.11
N VAL A 111 11.10 2.89 -4.58
CA VAL A 111 9.92 3.47 -5.21
C VAL A 111 10.43 4.29 -6.40
N LEU A 112 10.07 3.90 -7.62
CA LEU A 112 10.40 4.65 -8.84
C LEU A 112 9.17 5.40 -9.32
N LEU A 113 9.30 6.73 -9.41
CA LEU A 113 8.25 7.65 -9.82
C LEU A 113 8.37 7.93 -11.31
N HIS A 114 7.36 7.54 -12.09
CA HIS A 114 7.17 8.05 -13.44
C HIS A 114 6.24 9.27 -13.39
N SER A 115 6.81 10.46 -13.62
CA SER A 115 6.07 11.69 -13.87
C SER A 115 5.69 11.74 -15.35
N VAL A 116 4.41 11.85 -15.66
CA VAL A 116 3.97 12.45 -16.93
C VAL A 116 3.63 13.89 -16.57
N GLU A 117 4.51 14.82 -16.92
CA GLU A 117 4.25 16.25 -16.79
C GLU A 117 2.93 16.58 -17.51
N ALA A 118 2.03 17.27 -16.82
CA ALA A 118 0.91 17.90 -17.49
C ALA A 118 1.45 19.03 -18.37
N PRO A 119 0.98 19.19 -19.62
CA PRO A 119 1.39 20.32 -20.43
C PRO A 119 0.96 21.60 -19.71
N SER A 120 1.93 22.50 -19.50
CA SER A 120 1.73 23.83 -18.93
C SER A 120 0.68 24.57 -19.75
N ALA A 121 -0.48 24.83 -19.14
CA ALA A 121 -1.45 25.79 -19.67
C ALA A 121 -0.94 27.21 -19.34
N GLU A 122 0.05 27.70 -20.09
CA GLU A 122 0.42 29.11 -20.07
C GLU A 122 0.92 29.51 -21.46
N GLY A 123 0.08 30.28 -22.16
CA GLY A 123 0.32 30.72 -23.53
C GLY A 123 -0.76 31.64 -24.06
N THR A 124 -1.35 32.49 -23.21
CA THR A 124 -2.10 33.66 -23.68
C THR A 124 -1.08 34.65 -24.22
N ARG A 125 -0.85 34.61 -25.54
CA ARG A 125 -0.21 35.73 -26.25
C ARG A 125 -1.26 36.81 -26.46
N VAL A 126 -0.90 38.01 -25.99
CA VAL A 126 -1.49 39.31 -26.31
C VAL A 126 -1.51 39.52 -27.82
#